data_AF-A0A8S2FIV6-F1
#
_entry.id   AF-A0A8S2FIV6-F1
#
_cell.length_a   1.000
_cell.length_b   1.000
_cell.length_c   1.000
_cell.angle_alpha   90.00
_cell.angle_beta   90.00
_cell.angle_gamma   90.00
#
_symmetry.space_group_name_H-M   'P 1'
#
loop_
_entity.id
_entity.type
_entity.pdbx_description
1 polymer ?
#
loop_
_entity_poly.entity_id
_entity_poly.type
_entity_poly.pdbx_seq_one_letter_code
_entity_poly.pdbx_strand_id
1 'polypeptide(L)'
;MDDVHCEIFIHRRKCSDGCQCLVTDAHHLADFDHPEYCPDGGRCTNMGKDHLNLYRHVPICKNGIDCDRRYTQGAQHLAQFRHCQHPCEFGGNCVHFHDQKHITNEQHPFNPPCPYTPFSCKMFAKFLQPNNGQNNNSTNQNEMNEIRTHCCRYSHICPWGRLCNDQSEEHLSITIHIARQMCPNGNNSCNQMMEEDHLDSFSHLNVRDMRLLCYYPGSECR
;
A
#
# COMPACT_ATOMS: atom_id res chain seq x y z
N MET A 1 -5.97 -45.84 -2.40
CA MET A 1 -4.78 -45.24 -1.75
C MET A 1 -4.12 -46.39 -1.04
N ASP A 2 -2.95 -46.81 -1.53
CA ASP A 2 -2.27 -48.02 -1.06
C ASP A 2 -1.76 -47.84 0.37
N ASP A 3 -2.06 -48.81 1.25
CA ASP A 3 -1.62 -48.86 2.65
C ASP A 3 -0.09 -48.76 2.81
N VAL A 4 0.67 -49.11 1.76
CA VAL A 4 2.14 -49.04 1.75
C VAL A 4 2.66 -47.59 1.67
N HIS A 5 1.89 -46.64 1.14
CA HIS A 5 2.29 -45.22 1.11
C HIS A 5 2.28 -44.57 2.50
N CYS A 6 1.53 -45.12 3.47
CA CYS A 6 1.41 -44.57 4.82
C CYS A 6 2.52 -45.03 5.77
N GLU A 7 3.16 -46.17 5.53
CA GLU A 7 4.20 -46.70 6.43
C GLU A 7 5.62 -46.21 6.11
N ILE A 8 5.86 -45.71 4.89
CA ILE A 8 7.22 -45.35 4.43
C ILE A 8 7.44 -43.84 4.40
N PHE A 9 6.37 -43.03 4.31
CA PHE A 9 6.46 -41.58 4.28
C PHE A 9 5.89 -40.97 5.56
N ILE A 10 6.79 -40.57 6.47
CA ILE A 10 6.45 -39.64 7.54
C ILE A 10 6.13 -38.30 6.86
N HIS A 11 4.86 -38.06 6.58
CA HIS A 11 4.38 -36.76 6.16
C HIS A 11 4.50 -35.83 7.37
N ARG A 12 5.49 -34.94 7.35
CA ARG A 12 5.63 -33.92 8.39
C ARG A 12 4.39 -33.04 8.36
N ARG A 13 3.97 -32.56 9.52
CA ARG A 13 2.79 -31.69 9.60
C ARG A 13 3.16 -30.35 8.98
N LYS A 14 2.27 -29.72 8.22
CA LYS A 14 2.54 -28.34 7.77
C LYS A 14 2.63 -27.42 8.97
N CYS A 15 3.65 -26.57 9.04
CA CYS A 15 3.72 -25.55 10.06
C CYS A 15 2.53 -24.59 9.93
N SER A 16 1.85 -24.28 11.04
CA SER A 16 0.74 -23.31 11.07
C SER A 16 1.16 -21.92 10.59
N ASP A 17 2.42 -21.57 10.85
CA ASP A 17 2.98 -20.25 10.55
C ASP A 17 3.62 -20.21 9.15
N GLY A 18 3.71 -21.37 8.48
CA GLY A 18 4.18 -21.52 7.09
C GLY A 18 5.46 -20.74 6.79
N CYS A 19 5.38 -19.81 5.85
CA CYS A 19 6.50 -18.96 5.40
C CYS A 19 6.93 -17.91 6.43
N GLN A 20 6.05 -17.59 7.39
CA GLN A 20 6.27 -16.61 8.44
C GLN A 20 6.84 -17.24 9.72
N CYS A 21 7.05 -18.56 9.73
CA CYS A 21 7.64 -19.26 10.86
C CYS A 21 9.07 -18.77 11.16
N LEU A 22 9.21 -18.05 12.27
CA LEU A 22 10.48 -17.55 12.79
C LEU A 22 11.20 -18.57 13.69
N VAL A 23 10.59 -19.73 13.94
CA VAL A 23 11.18 -20.78 14.77
C VAL A 23 12.35 -21.42 14.04
N THR A 24 13.53 -21.33 14.64
CA THR A 24 14.78 -21.93 14.15
C THR A 24 15.20 -23.17 14.93
N ASP A 25 14.38 -23.59 15.88
CA ASP A 25 14.64 -24.77 16.70
C ASP A 25 14.65 -26.05 15.85
N ALA A 26 15.63 -26.92 16.08
CA ALA A 26 15.85 -28.12 15.28
C ALA A 26 14.73 -29.15 15.44
N HIS A 27 14.06 -29.19 16.60
CA HIS A 27 12.94 -30.09 16.85
C HIS A 27 11.71 -29.65 16.05
N HIS A 28 11.37 -28.36 16.07
CA HIS A 28 10.30 -27.80 15.25
C HIS A 28 10.53 -28.00 13.74
N LEU A 29 11.75 -27.78 13.27
CA LEU A 29 12.11 -27.96 11.85
C LEU A 29 12.11 -29.43 11.41
N ALA A 30 12.27 -30.37 12.34
CA ALA A 30 12.17 -31.80 12.06
C ALA A 30 10.72 -32.29 12.00
N ASP A 31 9.84 -31.71 12.83
CA ASP A 31 8.45 -32.16 12.98
C ASP A 31 7.49 -31.51 11.98
N PHE A 32 7.86 -30.35 11.42
CA PHE A 32 7.00 -29.58 10.54
C PHE A 32 7.62 -29.28 9.17
N ASP A 33 6.79 -29.40 8.13
CA ASP A 33 7.10 -28.98 6.77
C ASP A 33 7.00 -27.48 6.62
N HIS A 34 8.02 -26.93 5.97
CA HIS A 34 8.26 -25.53 5.75
C HIS A 34 8.70 -25.31 4.31
N PRO A 35 8.32 -24.19 3.67
CA PRO A 35 8.88 -23.82 2.38
C PRO A 35 10.39 -23.59 2.47
N GLU A 36 11.07 -23.67 1.34
CA GLU A 36 12.50 -23.41 1.27
C GLU A 36 12.82 -21.97 1.67
N TYR A 37 14.03 -21.76 2.20
CA TYR A 37 14.52 -20.40 2.40
C TYR A 37 14.68 -19.70 1.07
N CYS A 38 14.42 -18.40 1.06
CA CYS A 38 14.64 -17.54 -0.09
C CYS A 38 16.11 -17.67 -0.56
N PRO A 39 16.36 -17.89 -1.87
CA PRO A 39 17.72 -18.05 -2.39
C PRO A 39 18.58 -16.79 -2.18
N ASP A 40 17.95 -15.62 -2.07
CA ASP A 40 18.65 -14.35 -1.80
C ASP A 40 18.97 -14.15 -0.31
N GLY A 41 18.43 -14.99 0.59
CA GLY A 41 18.67 -14.93 2.04
C GLY A 41 18.47 -13.53 2.62
N GLY A 42 19.45 -13.05 3.41
CA GLY A 42 19.44 -11.70 3.98
C GLY A 42 19.68 -10.56 2.99
N ARG A 43 19.87 -10.86 1.70
CA ARG A 43 19.93 -9.86 0.62
C ARG A 43 18.59 -9.68 -0.08
N CYS A 44 17.60 -10.51 0.22
CA CYS A 44 16.27 -10.40 -0.36
C CYS A 44 15.63 -9.06 -0.02
N THR A 45 15.24 -8.31 -1.05
CA THR A 45 14.46 -7.07 -0.95
C THR A 45 13.04 -7.22 -1.47
N ASN A 46 12.66 -8.41 -1.95
CA ASN A 46 11.34 -8.65 -2.51
C ASN A 46 10.30 -8.80 -1.40
N MET A 47 9.39 -7.82 -1.32
CA MET A 47 8.29 -7.77 -0.36
C MET A 47 6.93 -8.13 -0.98
N GLY A 48 6.91 -8.63 -2.22
CA GLY A 48 5.70 -9.06 -2.90
C GLY A 48 5.06 -10.26 -2.20
N LYS A 49 3.73 -10.24 -2.07
CA LYS A 49 2.97 -11.29 -1.34
C LYS A 49 3.25 -12.69 -1.89
N ASP A 50 3.29 -12.85 -3.20
CA ASP A 50 3.56 -14.15 -3.83
C ASP A 50 4.94 -14.68 -3.46
N HIS A 51 5.96 -13.82 -3.48
CA HIS A 51 7.31 -14.20 -3.08
C HIS A 51 7.40 -14.56 -1.59
N LEU A 52 6.79 -13.75 -0.72
CA LEU A 52 6.74 -14.00 0.72
C LEU A 52 5.91 -15.25 1.08
N ASN A 53 4.97 -15.65 0.23
CA ASN A 53 4.17 -16.87 0.37
C ASN A 53 4.85 -18.13 -0.18
N LEU A 54 5.90 -17.98 -1.01
CA LEU A 54 6.63 -19.11 -1.58
C LEU A 54 7.88 -19.47 -0.78
N TYR A 55 8.49 -18.50 -0.10
CA TYR A 55 9.78 -18.69 0.56
C TYR A 55 9.76 -18.27 2.02
N ARG A 56 10.60 -18.92 2.82
CA ARG A 56 10.94 -18.45 4.16
C ARG A 56 12.03 -17.39 4.10
N HIS A 57 11.90 -16.38 4.94
CA HIS A 57 12.90 -15.32 5.05
C HIS A 57 13.44 -15.21 6.46
N VAL A 58 14.67 -14.75 6.55
CA VAL A 58 15.22 -14.25 7.81
C VAL A 58 14.50 -12.96 8.22
N PRO A 59 14.44 -12.62 9.53
CA PRO A 59 13.81 -11.40 10.01
C PRO A 59 14.37 -10.13 9.35
N ILE A 60 13.56 -9.08 9.25
CA ILE A 60 14.05 -7.75 8.83
C ILE A 60 14.92 -7.18 9.95
N CYS A 61 16.09 -6.64 9.61
CA CYS A 61 16.95 -5.92 10.53
C CYS A 61 16.16 -4.77 11.19
N LYS A 62 16.35 -4.50 12.49
CA LYS A 62 15.69 -3.39 13.19
C LYS A 62 15.96 -2.01 12.57
N ASN A 63 17.09 -1.86 11.89
CA ASN A 63 17.47 -0.63 11.19
C ASN A 63 17.09 -0.65 9.71
N GLY A 64 16.41 -1.69 9.22
CA GLY A 64 15.95 -1.84 7.84
C GLY A 64 17.05 -1.56 6.81
N ILE A 65 16.73 -0.66 5.87
CA ILE A 65 17.66 -0.19 4.83
C ILE A 65 18.73 0.78 5.34
N ASP A 66 18.49 1.43 6.48
CA ASP A 66 19.40 2.40 7.10
C ASP A 66 20.48 1.72 7.97
N CYS A 67 20.48 0.39 8.03
CA CYS A 67 21.51 -0.34 8.74
C CYS A 67 22.89 -0.04 8.14
N ASP A 68 23.73 0.71 8.88
CA ASP A 68 25.06 1.05 8.42
C ASP A 68 25.92 -0.21 8.26
N ARG A 69 26.27 -0.47 7.00
CA ARG A 69 27.13 -1.59 6.59
C ARG A 69 28.46 -1.61 7.36
N ARG A 70 28.95 -0.49 7.89
CA ARG A 70 30.21 -0.44 8.65
C ARG A 70 30.13 -1.09 10.04
N TYR A 71 28.95 -1.17 10.65
CA TYR A 71 28.78 -1.75 11.99
C TYR A 71 28.27 -3.19 11.98
N THR A 72 27.71 -3.65 10.84
CA THR A 72 27.00 -4.94 10.74
C THR A 72 27.55 -5.88 9.66
N GLN A 73 28.74 -5.60 9.12
CA GLN A 73 29.40 -6.37 8.05
C GLN A 73 29.95 -7.75 8.44
N GLY A 74 29.51 -8.34 9.56
CA GLY A 74 29.71 -9.76 9.77
C GLY A 74 28.90 -10.53 8.73
N ALA A 75 29.51 -11.45 7.97
CA ALA A 75 28.78 -12.41 7.15
C ALA A 75 27.65 -13.11 7.95
N GLN A 76 27.84 -13.25 9.26
CA GLN A 76 26.87 -13.73 10.23
C GLN A 76 25.59 -12.86 10.32
N HIS A 77 25.70 -11.52 10.31
CA HIS A 77 24.52 -10.64 10.39
C HIS A 77 23.68 -10.73 9.12
N LEU A 78 24.33 -10.75 7.95
CA LEU A 78 23.64 -10.95 6.66
C LEU A 78 23.05 -12.36 6.51
N ALA A 79 23.53 -13.35 7.27
CA ALA A 79 22.92 -14.67 7.35
C ALA A 79 21.69 -14.70 8.27
N GLN A 80 21.53 -13.73 9.16
CA GLN A 80 20.47 -13.69 10.17
C GLN A 80 19.41 -12.63 9.91
N PHE A 81 19.69 -11.60 9.11
CA PHE A 81 18.78 -10.48 8.90
C PHE A 81 18.78 -9.99 7.45
N ARG A 82 17.59 -9.60 6.97
CA ARG A 82 17.40 -8.91 5.69
C ARG A 82 17.31 -7.40 5.86
N HIS A 83 17.78 -6.67 4.85
CA HIS A 83 17.89 -5.20 4.85
C HIS A 83 17.01 -4.62 3.76
N CYS A 84 15.70 -4.71 3.96
CA CYS A 84 14.68 -4.17 3.08
C CYS A 84 13.81 -3.17 3.84
N GLN A 85 12.91 -2.49 3.12
CA GLN A 85 11.94 -1.60 3.72
C GLN A 85 11.03 -2.39 4.69
N HIS A 86 10.72 -1.77 5.83
CA HIS A 86 9.73 -2.33 6.74
C HIS A 86 8.33 -2.12 6.18
N PRO A 87 7.40 -3.10 6.30
CA PRO A 87 6.00 -2.85 6.01
C PRO A 87 5.51 -1.67 6.85
N CYS A 88 4.89 -0.68 6.20
CA CYS A 88 4.28 0.43 6.91
C CYS A 88 3.13 -0.08 7.77
N GLU A 89 3.08 0.34 9.04
CA GLU A 89 2.04 -0.08 9.99
C GLU A 89 0.62 0.35 9.54
N PHE A 90 0.54 1.44 8.78
CA PHE A 90 -0.70 1.98 8.24
C PHE A 90 -1.03 1.47 6.82
N GLY A 91 -0.07 0.81 6.15
CA GLY A 91 -0.22 0.31 4.79
C GLY A 91 -0.75 1.38 3.82
N GLY A 92 -1.88 1.07 3.17
CA GLY A 92 -2.53 1.98 2.21
C GLY A 92 -3.19 3.22 2.82
N ASN A 93 -3.28 3.28 4.15
CA ASN A 93 -3.88 4.38 4.91
C ASN A 93 -2.82 5.25 5.62
N CYS A 94 -1.59 5.24 5.13
CA CYS A 94 -0.48 5.93 5.78
C CYS A 94 -0.76 7.42 5.96
N VAL A 95 -0.76 7.88 7.22
CA VAL A 95 -0.90 9.30 7.60
C VAL A 95 0.40 10.09 7.41
N HIS A 96 1.53 9.40 7.37
CA HIS A 96 2.87 9.97 7.17
C HIS A 96 3.30 9.99 5.70
N PHE A 97 2.35 9.92 4.75
CA PHE A 97 2.65 9.91 3.33
C PHE A 97 3.37 11.18 2.81
N HIS A 98 3.37 12.25 3.60
CA HIS A 98 4.07 13.50 3.31
C HIS A 98 5.52 13.53 3.84
N ASP A 99 5.90 12.58 4.70
CA ASP A 99 7.28 12.44 5.18
C ASP A 99 8.10 11.62 4.18
N GLN A 100 8.97 12.31 3.45
CA GLN A 100 9.81 11.68 2.42
C GLN A 100 10.72 10.59 3.01
N LYS A 101 11.20 10.75 4.24
CA LYS A 101 12.05 9.74 4.89
C LYS A 101 11.23 8.50 5.18
N HIS A 102 10.04 8.66 5.73
CA HIS A 102 9.11 7.55 5.98
C HIS A 102 8.75 6.80 4.68
N ILE A 103 8.31 7.52 3.63
CA ILE A 103 8.00 6.92 2.32
C ILE A 103 9.19 6.18 1.70
N THR A 104 10.40 6.65 1.92
CA THR A 104 11.62 6.02 1.37
C THR A 104 12.03 4.79 2.19
N ASN A 105 11.76 4.78 3.48
CA ASN A 105 12.26 3.74 4.40
C ASN A 105 11.25 2.62 4.66
N GLU A 106 9.97 2.87 4.42
CA GLU A 106 8.88 1.92 4.63
C GLU A 106 8.24 1.50 3.31
N GLN A 107 7.67 0.31 3.31
CA GLN A 107 7.00 -0.31 2.19
C GLN A 107 5.51 -0.03 2.30
N HIS A 108 4.96 0.63 1.28
CA HIS A 108 3.54 0.87 1.11
C HIS A 108 2.97 0.02 -0.03
N PRO A 109 1.65 -0.25 -0.06
CA PRO A 109 0.99 -0.90 -1.20
C PRO A 109 0.76 0.06 -2.37
N PHE A 110 1.04 1.35 -2.19
CA PHE A 110 0.87 2.40 -3.19
C PHE A 110 2.23 2.88 -3.73
N ASN A 111 2.23 3.42 -4.95
CA ASN A 111 3.38 4.08 -5.58
C ASN A 111 3.79 5.35 -4.80
N PRO A 112 5.01 5.88 -4.98
CA PRO A 112 5.42 7.12 -4.33
C PRO A 112 4.37 8.23 -4.46
N PRO A 113 4.01 8.93 -3.37
CA PRO A 113 3.01 9.98 -3.42
C PRO A 113 3.39 11.07 -4.42
N CYS A 114 2.40 11.59 -5.15
CA CYS A 114 2.61 12.72 -6.03
C CYS A 114 3.03 13.96 -5.20
N PRO A 115 4.05 14.73 -5.60
CA PRO A 115 4.46 15.96 -4.92
C PRO A 115 3.35 17.01 -4.77
N TYR A 116 2.29 16.89 -5.58
CA TYR A 116 1.14 17.79 -5.59
C TYR A 116 -0.11 17.20 -4.92
N THR A 117 -0.03 16.00 -4.33
CA THR A 117 -1.10 15.47 -3.47
C THR A 117 -1.01 16.15 -2.09
N PRO A 118 -2.13 16.51 -1.42
CA PRO A 118 -3.50 16.10 -1.69
C PRO A 118 -4.23 16.90 -2.79
N PHE A 119 -3.93 18.19 -2.92
CA PHE A 119 -4.89 19.14 -3.51
C PHE A 119 -4.47 19.76 -4.85
N SER A 120 -3.21 19.68 -5.27
CA SER A 120 -2.68 20.50 -6.37
C SER A 120 -2.39 19.71 -7.66
N CYS A 121 -2.67 18.41 -7.70
CA CYS A 121 -2.37 17.60 -8.88
C CYS A 121 -3.46 17.72 -9.97
N LYS A 122 -3.22 18.59 -10.96
CA LYS A 122 -4.12 18.79 -12.10
C LYS A 122 -4.29 17.54 -12.96
N MET A 123 -3.24 16.73 -13.11
CA MET A 123 -3.30 15.48 -13.88
C MET A 123 -4.26 14.48 -13.23
N PHE A 124 -4.17 14.32 -11.91
CA PHE A 124 -5.09 13.44 -11.19
C PHE A 124 -6.52 13.99 -11.15
N ALA A 125 -6.69 15.30 -11.01
CA ALA A 125 -8.02 15.92 -11.12
C ALA A 125 -8.68 15.62 -12.48
N LYS A 126 -7.92 15.70 -13.59
CA LYS A 126 -8.39 15.31 -14.93
C LYS A 126 -8.64 13.80 -15.03
N PHE A 127 -7.80 12.97 -14.41
CA PHE A 127 -7.96 11.50 -14.38
C PHE A 127 -9.28 11.07 -13.71
N LEU A 128 -9.68 11.77 -12.65
CA LEU A 128 -10.90 11.47 -11.90
C LEU A 128 -12.19 12.01 -12.53
N GLN A 129 -12.09 12.90 -13.52
CA GLN A 129 -13.26 13.43 -14.20
C GLN A 129 -13.74 12.40 -15.22
N PRO A 130 -14.93 11.80 -15.05
CA PRO A 130 -15.54 11.06 -16.15
C PRO A 130 -15.72 12.04 -17.32
N ASN A 131 -15.49 11.58 -18.55
CA ASN A 131 -15.73 12.33 -19.79
C ASN A 131 -17.22 12.72 -19.90
N ASN A 132 -17.66 13.70 -19.11
CA ASN A 132 -19.02 14.19 -19.08
C ASN A 132 -19.20 15.13 -20.27
N GLY A 133 -19.52 14.56 -21.42
CA GLY A 133 -20.32 15.22 -22.45
C GLY A 133 -19.74 16.47 -23.13
N GLN A 134 -18.48 16.83 -22.90
CA GLN A 134 -17.83 17.81 -23.77
C GLN A 134 -17.49 17.14 -25.10
N ASN A 135 -18.42 17.34 -26.02
CA ASN A 135 -18.34 17.07 -27.45
C ASN A 135 -17.31 18.01 -28.12
N ASN A 136 -16.11 18.09 -27.57
CA ASN A 136 -14.97 18.76 -28.15
C ASN A 136 -13.93 17.69 -28.46
N ASN A 137 -13.93 17.27 -29.72
CA ASN A 137 -12.90 16.47 -30.38
C ASN A 137 -11.49 17.10 -30.20
N SER A 138 -10.86 17.04 -29.02
CA SER A 138 -9.44 17.47 -28.89
C SER A 138 -8.70 17.05 -27.62
N THR A 139 -9.14 16.10 -26.79
CA THR A 139 -8.16 15.53 -25.84
C THR A 139 -7.20 14.70 -26.66
N ASN A 140 -6.06 15.29 -27.01
CA ASN A 140 -5.04 14.64 -27.80
C ASN A 140 -4.68 13.32 -27.11
N GLN A 141 -4.70 12.20 -27.82
CA GLN A 141 -4.40 10.88 -27.25
C GLN A 141 -3.11 10.89 -26.42
N ASN A 142 -2.16 11.75 -26.81
CA ASN A 142 -0.92 12.01 -26.10
C ASN A 142 -1.15 12.57 -24.68
N GLU A 143 -2.06 13.52 -24.49
CA GLU A 143 -2.36 14.10 -23.17
C GLU A 143 -2.99 13.05 -22.23
N MET A 144 -3.89 12.20 -22.73
CA MET A 144 -4.47 11.11 -21.93
C MET A 144 -3.43 10.07 -21.56
N ASN A 145 -2.49 9.76 -22.46
CA ASN A 145 -1.38 8.87 -22.18
C ASN A 145 -0.45 9.47 -21.11
N GLU A 146 -0.16 10.77 -21.16
CA GLU A 146 0.62 11.48 -20.13
C GLU A 146 -0.06 11.44 -18.76
N ILE A 147 -1.37 11.71 -18.70
CA ILE A 147 -2.16 11.65 -17.45
C ILE A 147 -2.13 10.24 -16.86
N ARG A 148 -2.36 9.21 -17.67
CA ARG A 148 -2.29 7.81 -17.22
C ARG A 148 -0.90 7.45 -16.73
N THR A 149 0.13 7.80 -17.50
CA THR A 149 1.53 7.54 -17.12
C THR A 149 1.87 8.19 -15.77
N HIS A 150 1.41 9.42 -15.55
CA HIS A 150 1.57 10.11 -14.26
C HIS A 150 0.87 9.35 -13.13
N CYS A 151 -0.39 8.96 -13.31
CA CYS A 151 -1.17 8.28 -12.26
C CYS A 151 -0.66 6.86 -11.98
N CYS A 152 -0.13 6.15 -12.98
CA CYS A 152 0.53 4.86 -12.78
C CYS A 152 1.90 4.98 -12.09
N ARG A 153 2.53 6.17 -12.13
CA ARG A 153 3.83 6.41 -11.50
C ARG A 153 3.70 6.96 -10.08
N TYR A 154 2.66 7.73 -9.80
CA TYR A 154 2.48 8.42 -8.53
C TYR A 154 1.12 8.17 -7.92
N SER A 155 1.10 8.01 -6.60
CA SER A 155 -0.14 7.85 -5.86
C SER A 155 -0.75 9.17 -5.44
N HIS A 156 -2.07 9.18 -5.27
CA HIS A 156 -2.83 10.36 -4.87
C HIS A 156 -3.86 9.99 -3.81
N ILE A 157 -4.31 10.96 -3.02
CA ILE A 157 -5.38 10.67 -2.05
C ILE A 157 -6.67 10.27 -2.77
N CYS A 158 -7.22 9.11 -2.40
CA CYS A 158 -8.50 8.63 -2.87
C CYS A 158 -9.60 9.63 -2.48
N PRO A 159 -10.42 10.13 -3.44
CA PRO A 159 -11.48 11.09 -3.13
C PRO A 159 -12.52 10.58 -2.15
N TRP A 160 -12.66 9.27 -2.03
CA TRP A 160 -13.63 8.63 -1.16
C TRP A 160 -13.06 8.22 0.20
N GLY A 161 -11.75 8.38 0.41
CA GLY A 161 -11.06 8.03 1.65
C GLY A 161 -11.55 6.71 2.22
N ARG A 162 -12.01 6.70 3.47
CA ARG A 162 -12.49 5.46 4.13
C ARG A 162 -13.75 4.83 3.53
N LEU A 163 -14.51 5.58 2.73
CA LEU A 163 -15.75 5.13 2.09
C LEU A 163 -15.50 4.57 0.69
N CYS A 164 -14.23 4.50 0.27
CA CYS A 164 -13.88 3.82 -0.96
C CYS A 164 -14.16 2.33 -0.86
N ASN A 165 -14.88 1.80 -1.86
CA ASN A 165 -15.18 0.38 -1.97
C ASN A 165 -14.36 -0.32 -3.07
N ASP A 166 -13.49 0.41 -3.76
CA ASP A 166 -12.62 -0.16 -4.79
C ASP A 166 -11.42 -0.84 -4.12
N GLN A 167 -11.32 -2.14 -4.33
CA GLN A 167 -10.27 -3.00 -3.78
C GLN A 167 -9.35 -3.56 -4.88
N SER A 168 -9.46 -3.04 -6.11
CA SER A 168 -8.60 -3.47 -7.21
C SER A 168 -7.15 -3.10 -6.93
N GLU A 169 -6.22 -3.97 -7.34
CA GLU A 169 -4.79 -3.72 -7.15
C GLU A 169 -4.34 -2.45 -7.87
N GLU A 170 -4.91 -2.16 -9.04
CA GLU A 170 -4.65 -0.92 -9.78
C GLU A 170 -5.01 0.30 -8.92
N HIS A 171 -6.24 0.36 -8.39
CA HIS A 171 -6.69 1.45 -7.53
C HIS A 171 -5.82 1.58 -6.27
N LEU A 172 -5.56 0.47 -5.57
CA LEU A 172 -4.74 0.46 -4.36
C LEU A 172 -3.28 0.87 -4.62
N SER A 173 -2.76 0.60 -5.82
CA SER A 173 -1.40 0.98 -6.19
C SER A 173 -1.24 2.46 -6.52
N ILE A 174 -2.31 3.15 -6.96
CA ILE A 174 -2.28 4.56 -7.36
C ILE A 174 -2.99 5.49 -6.37
N THR A 175 -3.57 4.95 -5.28
CA THR A 175 -4.31 5.74 -4.31
C THR A 175 -3.89 5.52 -2.85
N ILE A 176 -4.04 6.59 -2.07
CA ILE A 176 -3.79 6.64 -0.62
C ILE A 176 -5.13 6.91 0.05
N HIS A 177 -5.51 6.09 1.03
CA HIS A 177 -6.81 6.19 1.68
C HIS A 177 -6.68 6.89 3.04
N ILE A 178 -7.06 8.16 3.11
CA ILE A 178 -7.08 8.86 4.39
C ILE A 178 -8.37 8.51 5.13
N ALA A 179 -8.23 7.91 6.31
CA ALA A 179 -9.36 7.49 7.13
C ALA A 179 -9.79 8.62 8.09
N ARG A 180 -10.76 9.44 7.68
CA ARG A 180 -11.42 10.42 8.55
C ARG A 180 -12.42 9.75 9.51
N GLN A 181 -12.88 10.44 10.53
CA GLN A 181 -13.93 9.88 11.39
C GLN A 181 -15.28 9.88 10.66
N MET A 182 -16.16 8.90 10.90
CA MET A 182 -17.53 9.03 10.38
C MET A 182 -18.23 10.15 11.13
N CYS A 183 -19.00 10.98 10.42
CA CYS A 183 -19.81 12.00 11.09
C CYS A 183 -20.77 11.33 12.11
N PRO A 184 -20.79 11.78 13.38
CA PRO A 184 -21.65 11.18 14.41
C PRO A 184 -23.14 11.33 14.11
N ASN A 185 -23.53 12.38 13.38
CA ASN A 185 -24.92 12.65 13.02
C ASN A 185 -25.37 11.90 11.74
N GLY A 186 -24.42 11.25 11.05
CA GLY A 186 -24.63 10.69 9.72
C GLY A 186 -25.04 11.75 8.69
N ASN A 187 -25.35 11.32 7.47
CA ASN A 187 -25.67 12.24 6.39
C ASN A 187 -26.94 13.05 6.58
N ASN A 188 -28.03 12.37 6.96
CA ASN A 188 -29.37 12.94 6.88
C ASN A 188 -29.67 13.92 8.02
N SER A 189 -28.87 13.88 9.08
CA SER A 189 -29.07 14.71 10.29
C SER A 189 -27.90 15.68 10.51
N CYS A 190 -26.89 15.68 9.64
CA CYS A 190 -25.78 16.62 9.74
C CYS A 190 -26.19 17.99 9.20
N ASN A 191 -26.29 18.97 10.10
CA ASN A 191 -26.51 20.37 9.76
C ASN A 191 -25.22 21.10 9.34
N GLN A 192 -24.05 20.49 9.55
CA GLN A 192 -22.71 21.05 9.24
C GLN A 192 -22.20 20.64 7.84
N MET A 193 -23.09 20.23 6.94
CA MET A 193 -22.72 19.74 5.59
C MET A 193 -22.10 20.82 4.68
N MET A 194 -22.21 22.10 5.06
CA MET A 194 -21.63 23.24 4.36
C MET A 194 -20.40 23.82 5.07
N GLU A 195 -20.00 23.24 6.21
CA GLU A 195 -18.86 23.71 6.99
C GLU A 195 -17.61 22.95 6.54
N GLU A 196 -16.69 23.62 5.85
CA GLU A 196 -15.49 22.97 5.29
C GLU A 196 -14.62 22.32 6.38
N ASP A 197 -14.43 22.98 7.53
CA ASP A 197 -13.67 22.42 8.66
C ASP A 197 -14.28 21.10 9.17
N HIS A 198 -15.61 20.99 9.15
CA HIS A 198 -16.32 19.75 9.50
C HIS A 198 -16.09 18.68 8.44
N LEU A 199 -16.22 19.03 7.17
CA LEU A 199 -15.99 18.11 6.05
C LEU A 199 -14.53 17.64 5.97
N ASP A 200 -13.58 18.45 6.43
CA ASP A 200 -12.16 18.09 6.52
C ASP A 200 -11.85 17.13 7.67
N SER A 201 -12.74 17.05 8.66
CA SER A 201 -12.60 16.20 9.83
C SER A 201 -13.41 14.90 9.74
N PHE A 202 -14.55 14.93 9.03
CA PHE A 202 -15.53 13.86 9.02
C PHE A 202 -15.92 13.38 7.61
N SER A 203 -16.02 12.06 7.47
CA SER A 203 -16.59 11.39 6.29
C SER A 203 -18.11 11.31 6.37
N HIS A 204 -18.75 11.43 5.20
CA HIS A 204 -20.18 11.30 4.98
C HIS A 204 -20.43 10.38 3.77
N LEU A 205 -21.47 9.55 3.83
CA LEU A 205 -21.85 8.66 2.71
C LEU A 205 -22.08 9.50 1.44
N ASN A 206 -21.70 9.00 0.27
CA ASN A 206 -21.90 9.71 -1.01
C ASN A 206 -21.29 11.13 -1.09
N VAL A 207 -20.45 11.52 -0.14
CA VAL A 207 -19.73 12.77 -0.12
C VAL A 207 -18.24 12.43 -0.18
N ARG A 208 -17.51 13.05 -1.12
CA ARG A 208 -16.07 12.83 -1.24
C ARG A 208 -15.34 13.42 -0.04
N ASP A 209 -14.44 12.66 0.58
CA ASP A 209 -13.51 13.20 1.58
C ASP A 209 -12.60 14.26 0.93
N MET A 210 -12.12 14.02 -0.29
CA MET A 210 -11.33 15.02 -1.03
C MET A 210 -12.17 15.72 -2.09
N ARG A 211 -12.33 17.03 -1.96
CA ARG A 211 -13.00 17.87 -2.95
C ARG A 211 -12.16 17.97 -4.22
N LEU A 212 -12.83 18.01 -5.37
CA LEU A 212 -12.17 18.30 -6.63
C LEU A 212 -11.77 19.77 -6.67
N LEU A 213 -10.66 20.06 -7.35
CA LEU A 213 -10.33 21.43 -7.72
C LEU A 213 -11.48 22.04 -8.51
N CYS A 214 -11.95 23.21 -8.07
CA CYS A 214 -12.92 23.99 -8.84
C CYS A 214 -12.31 24.35 -10.19
N TYR A 215 -13.06 24.12 -11.26
CA TYR A 215 -12.65 24.48 -12.62
C TYR A 215 -12.73 25.99 -12.87
N TYR A 216 -13.60 26.69 -12.13
CA TYR A 216 -13.82 28.12 -12.28
C TYR A 216 -12.82 28.92 -11.44
N PRO A 217 -12.20 29.95 -12.01
CA PRO A 217 -11.29 30.80 -11.26
C PRO A 217 -12.04 31.68 -10.26
N GLY A 218 -11.62 31.65 -8.98
CA GLY A 218 -12.02 32.61 -7.96
C GLY A 218 -13.52 32.67 -7.70
N SER A 219 -14.10 33.87 -7.80
CA SER A 219 -15.49 34.19 -7.43
C SER A 219 -16.57 33.63 -8.37
N GLU A 220 -16.19 32.96 -9.46
CA GLU A 220 -17.13 32.30 -10.37
C GLU A 220 -17.49 30.87 -9.92
N CYS A 221 -16.86 30.37 -8.84
CA CYS A 221 -17.25 29.14 -8.18
C CYS A 221 -18.68 29.29 -7.62
N ARG A 222 -19.66 28.65 -8.28
CA ARG A 222 -21.05 28.57 -7.84
C ARG A 222 -21.35 27.23 -7.22
#